data_AF-A0A564XZU1-F1
#
_entry.id   AF-A0A564XZU1-F1
#
_cell.length_a   1.000
_cell.length_b   1.000
_cell.length_c   1.000
_cell.angle_alpha   90.00
_cell.angle_beta   90.00
_cell.angle_gamma   90.00
#
_symmetry.space_group_name_H-M   'P 1'
#
loop_
_entity.id
_entity.type
_entity.pdbx_description
1 polymer ?
#
loop_
_entity_poly.entity_id
_entity_poly.type
_entity_poly.pdbx_seq_one_letter_code
_entity_poly.pdbx_strand_id
1 'polypeptide(L)'
;MSNRIFWLLALAVLVSRVDSLPEETAEADVPLRRVRRIIGGDYVKQRNFPYMVSIQAKLRKDIFASLVGGVEHFCGGTLISPRWILTASHCLYAYDKNNTRIPLVDPKIWHVRMGTKELRVRGILLKFKLPYFKC
;
A
#
# COMPACT_ATOMS: atom_id res chain seq x y z
N MET A 1 -13.70 12.24 66.78
CA MET A 1 -13.68 10.87 66.21
C MET A 1 -14.29 10.93 64.82
N SER A 2 -13.87 10.07 63.90
CA SER A 2 -14.46 9.88 62.57
C SER A 2 -14.09 10.91 61.49
N ASN A 3 -13.14 10.51 60.64
CA ASN A 3 -13.12 10.86 59.20
C ASN A 3 -12.04 10.06 58.46
N ARG A 4 -11.00 9.58 59.16
CA ARG A 4 -9.95 8.76 58.53
C ARG A 4 -10.47 7.42 58.00
N ILE A 5 -11.38 6.78 58.72
CA ILE A 5 -12.01 5.52 58.28
C ILE A 5 -12.87 5.76 57.04
N PHE A 6 -13.59 6.89 56.97
CA PHE A 6 -14.40 7.23 55.80
C PHE A 6 -13.53 7.44 54.54
N TRP A 7 -12.40 8.14 54.68
CA TRP A 7 -11.44 8.30 53.59
C TRP A 7 -10.76 7.00 53.18
N LEU A 8 -10.43 6.12 54.12
CA LEU A 8 -9.85 4.81 53.81
C LEU A 8 -10.85 3.91 53.07
N LEU A 9 -12.12 3.92 53.47
CA LEU A 9 -13.16 3.17 52.78
C LEU A 9 -13.46 3.76 51.40
N ALA A 10 -13.49 5.08 51.25
CA ALA A 10 -13.64 5.73 49.95
C ALA A 10 -12.48 5.41 48.99
N LEU A 11 -11.25 5.36 49.51
CA LEU A 11 -10.06 5.03 48.73
C LEU A 11 -10.03 3.53 48.36
N ALA A 12 -10.43 2.64 49.28
CA ALA A 12 -10.57 1.22 48.99
C ALA A 12 -11.65 0.95 47.92
N VAL A 13 -12.79 1.66 47.98
CA VAL A 13 -13.84 1.56 46.94
C VAL A 13 -13.35 2.09 45.60
N LEU A 14 -12.61 3.20 45.57
CA LEU A 14 -12.00 3.73 44.34
C LEU A 14 -10.97 2.77 43.74
N VAL A 15 -10.10 2.16 44.57
CA VAL A 15 -9.11 1.18 44.12
C VAL A 15 -9.80 -0.07 43.55
N SER A 16 -10.86 -0.57 44.20
CA SER A 16 -11.60 -1.73 43.69
C SER A 16 -12.31 -1.48 42.35
N ARG A 17 -12.57 -0.21 41.98
CA ARG A 17 -13.11 0.15 40.65
C ARG A 17 -12.03 0.23 39.57
N VAL A 18 -10.78 0.54 39.92
CA VAL A 18 -9.66 0.60 38.96
C VAL A 18 -9.39 -0.78 38.35
N ASP A 19 -9.52 -1.86 39.13
CA ASP A 19 -9.36 -3.24 38.67
C ASP A 19 -10.44 -3.70 37.67
N SER A 20 -11.54 -2.94 37.52
CA SER A 20 -12.65 -3.28 36.62
C SER A 20 -12.65 -2.52 35.30
N LEU A 21 -11.66 -1.65 35.05
CA LEU A 21 -11.48 -1.12 33.70
C LEU A 21 -10.97 -2.27 32.82
N PRO A 22 -11.66 -2.59 31.71
CA PRO A 22 -11.15 -3.58 30.78
C PRO A 22 -9.79 -3.07 30.30
N GLU A 23 -8.74 -3.80 30.67
CA GLU A 23 -7.44 -3.67 30.07
C GLU A 23 -7.67 -3.76 28.55
N GLU A 24 -7.41 -2.67 27.84
CA GLU A 24 -7.40 -2.65 26.39
C GLU A 24 -6.45 -3.76 25.99
N THR A 25 -7.01 -4.90 25.58
CA THR A 25 -6.27 -6.11 25.32
C THR A 25 -5.19 -5.73 24.33
N ALA A 26 -3.94 -5.70 24.79
CA ALA A 26 -2.79 -5.57 23.92
C ALA A 26 -2.95 -6.69 22.89
N GLU A 27 -3.35 -6.30 21.67
CA GLU A 27 -3.48 -7.24 20.56
C GLU A 27 -2.12 -7.91 20.41
N ALA A 28 -2.05 -9.18 20.79
CA ALA A 28 -0.89 -10.01 20.54
C ALA A 28 -0.48 -9.81 19.08
N ASP A 29 0.81 -9.58 18.82
CA ASP A 29 1.38 -9.38 17.48
C ASP A 29 0.98 -10.56 16.57
N VAL A 30 -0.18 -10.44 15.92
CA VAL A 30 -0.60 -11.36 14.87
C VAL A 30 0.41 -11.12 13.76
N PRO A 31 1.15 -12.15 13.30
CA PRO A 31 2.11 -11.95 12.22
C PRO A 31 1.35 -11.32 11.07
N LEU A 32 1.69 -10.05 10.75
CA LEU A 32 0.97 -9.25 9.76
C LEU A 32 1.10 -9.95 8.40
N ARG A 33 0.17 -10.85 8.10
CA ARG A 33 0.02 -11.42 6.78
C ARG A 33 -0.40 -10.23 5.93
N ARG A 34 0.53 -9.67 5.15
CA ARG A 34 0.30 -8.52 4.29
C ARG A 34 -0.67 -8.91 3.16
N VAL A 35 -1.94 -9.05 3.49
CA VAL A 35 -3.03 -9.36 2.53
C VAL A 35 -3.51 -8.08 1.87
N ARG A 36 -3.48 -6.96 2.60
CA ARG A 36 -3.97 -5.66 2.14
C ARG A 36 -2.82 -4.69 1.90
N ARG A 37 -2.78 -4.10 0.70
CA ARG A 37 -1.79 -3.06 0.31
C ARG A 37 -2.19 -1.66 0.82
N ILE A 38 -3.44 -1.50 1.25
CA ILE A 38 -4.07 -0.24 1.70
C ILE A 38 -4.68 -0.49 3.09
N ILE A 39 -4.30 0.33 4.07
CA ILE A 39 -4.77 0.23 5.47
C ILE A 39 -6.11 0.98 5.57
N GLY A 40 -7.13 0.34 6.17
CA GLY A 40 -8.45 0.95 6.39
C GLY A 40 -9.23 1.26 5.11
N GLY A 41 -8.76 0.82 3.94
CA GLY A 41 -9.40 1.10 2.67
C GLY A 41 -10.47 0.07 2.29
N ASP A 42 -11.41 0.54 1.47
CA ASP A 42 -12.47 -0.27 0.87
C ASP A 42 -12.21 -0.58 -0.61
N TYR A 43 -12.87 -1.61 -1.09
CA TYR A 43 -12.82 -1.98 -2.49
C TYR A 43 -13.64 -1.00 -3.35
N VAL A 44 -13.06 -0.55 -4.46
CA VAL A 44 -13.68 0.40 -5.38
C VAL A 44 -14.25 -0.30 -6.62
N LYS A 45 -15.40 0.18 -7.11
CA LYS A 45 -15.94 -0.30 -8.40
C LYS A 45 -15.03 0.16 -9.53
N GLN A 46 -14.98 -0.66 -10.59
CA GLN A 46 -14.24 -0.33 -11.80
C GLN A 46 -14.72 1.02 -12.35
N ARG A 47 -13.78 1.88 -12.77
CA ARG A 47 -14.03 3.25 -13.31
C ARG A 47 -14.37 4.36 -12.30
N ASN A 48 -14.47 4.09 -11.00
CA ASN A 48 -14.68 5.16 -10.01
C ASN A 48 -13.52 6.18 -10.00
N PHE A 49 -12.29 5.71 -10.27
CA PHE A 49 -11.08 6.51 -10.29
C PHE A 49 -10.34 6.26 -11.61
N PRO A 50 -10.84 6.78 -12.75
CA PRO A 50 -10.32 6.45 -14.08
C PRO A 50 -8.91 6.98 -14.31
N TYR A 51 -8.50 8.00 -13.56
CA TYR A 51 -7.16 8.58 -13.56
C TYR A 51 -6.15 7.77 -12.72
N MET A 52 -6.57 6.74 -11.99
CA MET A 52 -5.67 5.94 -11.17
C MET A 52 -4.76 5.06 -12.03
N VAL A 53 -3.45 5.18 -11.80
CA VAL A 53 -2.42 4.50 -12.56
C VAL A 53 -1.58 3.59 -11.66
N SER A 54 -1.32 2.38 -12.15
CA SER A 54 -0.33 1.46 -11.61
C SER A 54 0.94 1.55 -12.45
N ILE A 55 2.00 2.12 -11.85
CA ILE A 55 3.34 2.17 -12.44
C ILE A 55 4.06 0.90 -12.04
N GLN A 56 4.45 0.11 -13.04
CA GLN A 56 5.11 -1.17 -12.86
C GLN A 56 6.54 -1.08 -13.37
N ALA A 57 7.46 -1.74 -12.67
CA ALA A 57 8.87 -1.73 -12.99
C ALA A 57 9.41 -3.15 -13.09
N LYS A 58 10.30 -3.40 -14.06
CA LYS A 58 11.10 -4.63 -14.10
C LYS A 58 12.36 -4.45 -13.27
N LEU A 59 12.23 -4.56 -11.94
CA LEU A 59 13.35 -4.36 -11.01
C LEU A 59 14.26 -5.58 -10.88
N ARG A 60 13.74 -6.78 -11.15
CA ARG A 60 14.51 -8.02 -11.09
C ARG A 60 15.02 -8.42 -12.47
N LYS A 61 16.33 -8.75 -12.52
CA LYS A 61 17.01 -9.32 -13.68
C LYS A 61 17.29 -10.82 -13.52
N ASP A 62 16.72 -11.46 -12.50
CA ASP A 62 16.89 -12.90 -12.30
C ASP A 62 16.23 -13.69 -13.44
N ILE A 63 16.75 -14.89 -13.68
CA ILE A 63 16.27 -15.79 -14.75
C ILE A 63 14.75 -15.99 -14.61
N PHE A 64 14.25 -16.13 -13.38
CA PHE A 64 12.84 -16.26 -13.11
C PHE A 64 12.03 -15.04 -13.57
N ALA A 65 12.42 -13.79 -13.24
CA ALA A 65 11.74 -12.59 -13.75
C ALA A 65 11.78 -12.47 -15.28
N SER A 66 12.81 -13.01 -15.95
CA SER A 66 12.82 -13.08 -17.41
C SER A 66 11.86 -14.15 -17.97
N LEU A 67 11.66 -15.27 -17.27
CA LEU A 67 10.78 -16.36 -17.72
C LEU A 67 9.29 -16.11 -17.45
N VAL A 68 8.92 -15.50 -16.31
CA VAL A 68 7.51 -15.26 -15.94
C VAL A 68 7.04 -13.81 -16.07
N GLY A 69 7.87 -12.93 -16.63
CA GLY A 69 7.50 -11.51 -16.80
C GLY A 69 7.46 -10.78 -15.46
N GLY A 70 8.65 -10.52 -14.88
CA GLY A 70 8.86 -9.87 -13.58
C GLY A 70 8.55 -8.37 -13.56
N VAL A 71 7.44 -7.98 -14.17
CA VAL A 71 6.87 -6.64 -14.08
C VAL A 71 5.95 -6.62 -12.87
N GLU A 72 6.37 -5.91 -11.83
CA GLU A 72 5.64 -5.82 -10.57
C GLU A 72 5.16 -4.39 -10.33
N HIS A 73 4.00 -4.24 -9.67
CA HIS A 73 3.53 -2.92 -9.25
C HIS A 73 4.54 -2.29 -8.29
N PHE A 74 5.05 -1.13 -8.69
CA PHE A 74 6.10 -0.41 -8.00
C PHE A 74 5.55 0.82 -7.30
N CYS A 75 4.87 1.70 -8.04
CA CYS A 75 4.29 2.94 -7.51
C CYS A 75 2.89 3.21 -8.09
N GLY A 76 2.19 4.13 -7.44
CA GLY A 76 0.98 4.74 -7.98
C GLY A 76 1.29 5.96 -8.86
N GLY A 77 0.30 6.38 -9.64
CA GLY A 77 0.32 7.65 -10.36
C GLY A 77 -1.07 8.13 -10.72
N THR A 78 -1.14 9.34 -11.28
CA THR A 78 -2.37 9.98 -11.72
C THR A 78 -2.24 10.42 -13.17
N LEU A 79 -3.16 10.01 -14.02
CA LEU A 79 -3.22 10.48 -15.40
C LEU A 79 -3.75 11.93 -15.42
N ILE A 80 -2.90 12.88 -15.83
CA ILE A 80 -3.23 14.31 -15.90
C ILE A 80 -3.50 14.78 -17.34
N SER A 81 -3.05 14.02 -18.34
CA SER A 81 -3.39 14.21 -19.75
C SER A 81 -3.26 12.87 -20.51
N PRO A 82 -3.67 12.78 -21.78
CA PRO A 82 -3.54 11.56 -22.58
C PRO A 82 -2.14 10.93 -22.62
N ARG A 83 -1.09 11.72 -22.36
CA ARG A 83 0.32 11.29 -22.44
C ARG A 83 1.15 11.64 -21.20
N TRP A 84 0.53 12.20 -20.17
CA TRP A 84 1.22 12.67 -18.98
C TRP A 84 0.65 12.03 -17.71
N ILE A 85 1.54 11.43 -16.92
CA ILE A 85 1.25 10.82 -15.63
C ILE A 85 2.05 11.57 -14.56
N LEU A 86 1.37 12.01 -13.52
CA LEU A 86 1.97 12.57 -12.31
C LEU A 86 2.26 11.45 -11.31
N THR A 87 3.45 11.46 -10.71
CA THR A 87 3.85 10.52 -9.65
C THR A 87 4.84 11.20 -8.69
N ALA A 88 5.21 10.52 -7.61
CA ALA A 88 6.19 11.02 -6.66
C ALA A 88 7.62 10.92 -7.23
N SER A 89 8.46 11.92 -6.97
CA SER A 89 9.85 11.95 -7.45
C SER A 89 10.69 10.79 -6.93
N HIS A 90 10.42 10.32 -5.71
CA HIS A 90 11.12 9.17 -5.14
C HIS A 90 10.82 7.86 -5.88
N CYS A 91 9.73 7.79 -6.65
CA CYS A 91 9.43 6.65 -7.52
C CYS A 91 10.35 6.60 -8.76
N LEU A 92 11.20 7.59 -9.01
CA LEU A 92 12.19 7.53 -10.08
C LEU A 92 13.50 6.86 -9.65
N TYR A 93 13.53 6.29 -8.44
CA TYR A 93 14.72 5.67 -7.85
C TYR A 93 14.36 4.40 -7.09
N ALA A 94 15.29 3.44 -7.09
CA ALA A 94 15.24 2.26 -6.23
C ALA A 94 16.53 2.19 -5.38
N TYR A 95 16.53 1.32 -4.37
CA TYR A 95 17.72 1.02 -3.58
C TYR A 95 18.07 -0.46 -3.76
N ASP A 96 19.35 -0.75 -3.92
CA ASP A 96 19.84 -2.13 -3.91
C ASP A 96 20.00 -2.67 -2.47
N LYS A 97 20.50 -3.90 -2.34
CA LYS A 97 20.76 -4.53 -1.05
C LYS A 97 21.82 -3.79 -0.20
N ASN A 98 22.67 -3.00 -0.86
CA ASN A 98 23.73 -2.21 -0.23
C ASN A 98 23.29 -0.76 0.02
N ASN A 99 21.99 -0.47 -0.11
CA ASN A 99 21.41 0.87 0.02
C ASN A 99 21.95 1.89 -1.00
N THR A 100 22.45 1.41 -2.14
CA THR A 100 22.88 2.26 -3.25
C THR A 100 21.66 2.72 -4.03
N ARG A 101 21.55 4.03 -4.27
CA ARG A 101 20.47 4.61 -5.05
C ARG A 101 20.66 4.32 -6.54
N ILE A 102 19.70 3.59 -7.12
CA ILE A 102 19.65 3.25 -8.54
C ILE A 102 18.63 4.19 -9.22
N PRO A 103 19.04 5.03 -10.18
CA PRO A 103 18.11 5.83 -10.97
C PRO A 103 17.34 4.94 -11.95
N LEU A 104 16.02 5.03 -11.94
CA LEU A 104 15.11 4.30 -12.82
C LEU A 104 14.68 5.19 -13.98
N VAL A 105 15.65 5.66 -14.76
CA VAL A 105 15.44 6.66 -15.83
C VAL A 105 15.19 6.05 -17.22
N ASP A 106 15.56 4.79 -17.44
CA ASP A 106 15.34 4.12 -18.74
C ASP A 106 13.84 3.85 -18.95
N PRO A 107 13.20 4.46 -19.96
CA PRO A 107 11.78 4.23 -20.25
C PRO A 107 11.42 2.75 -20.46
N LYS A 108 12.36 1.91 -20.90
CA LYS A 108 12.12 0.48 -21.20
C LYS A 108 11.82 -0.36 -19.96
N ILE A 109 12.17 0.12 -18.76
CA ILE A 109 11.91 -0.62 -17.51
C ILE A 109 10.48 -0.41 -17.01
N TRP A 110 9.80 0.63 -17.52
CA TRP A 110 8.50 1.06 -17.04
C TRP A 110 7.38 0.45 -17.85
N HIS A 111 6.35 -0.03 -17.15
CA HIS A 111 5.11 -0.48 -17.73
C HIS A 111 3.95 0.15 -16.97
N VAL A 112 3.04 0.80 -17.69
CA VAL A 112 1.92 1.53 -17.11
C VAL A 112 0.64 0.72 -17.31
N ARG A 113 -0.13 0.53 -16.24
CA ARG A 113 -1.48 -0.03 -16.30
C ARG A 113 -2.49 0.97 -15.75
N MET A 114 -3.58 1.15 -16.48
CA MET A 114 -4.69 2.03 -16.11
C MET A 114 -6.01 1.44 -16.61
N GLY A 115 -7.13 1.90 -16.07
CA GLY A 115 -8.45 1.41 -16.49
C GLY A 115 -8.74 -0.06 -16.12
N THR A 116 -8.01 -0.62 -15.16
CA THR A 116 -8.13 -1.99 -14.63
C THR A 116 -7.85 -1.96 -13.13
N LYS A 117 -8.51 -2.84 -12.37
CA LYS A 117 -8.25 -3.05 -10.93
C LYS A 117 -7.21 -4.15 -10.70
N GLU A 118 -6.81 -4.86 -11.76
CA GLU A 118 -5.87 -5.96 -11.72
C GLU A 118 -4.41 -5.47 -11.83
N LEU A 119 -3.67 -5.62 -10.73
CA LEU A 119 -2.26 -5.21 -10.64
C LEU A 119 -1.27 -6.23 -11.19
N ARG A 120 -1.64 -7.51 -11.30
CA ARG A 120 -0.78 -8.55 -11.89
C ARG A 120 -1.17 -8.79 -13.33
N VAL A 121 -0.15 -8.90 -14.19
CA VAL A 121 -0.33 -9.39 -15.55
C VAL A 121 -0.48 -10.91 -15.46
N ARG A 122 -1.71 -11.41 -15.37
CA ARG A 122 -1.99 -12.84 -15.59
C ARG A 122 -2.23 -13.01 -17.09
N GLY A 123 -1.27 -13.60 -17.81
CA GLY A 123 -1.38 -13.90 -19.25
C GLY A 123 -0.65 -12.93 -20.20
N ILE A 124 -0.79 -13.17 -21.51
CA ILE A 124 -0.19 -12.36 -22.59
C ILE A 124 -0.75 -10.93 -22.53
N LEU A 125 0.14 -9.95 -22.67
CA LEU A 125 -0.17 -8.52 -22.73
C LEU A 125 -1.02 -8.22 -23.97
N LEU A 126 -2.34 -8.35 -23.86
CA LEU A 126 -3.26 -7.83 -24.87
C LEU A 126 -3.22 -6.30 -24.79
N LYS A 127 -2.52 -5.66 -25.73
CA LYS A 127 -2.56 -4.22 -25.93
C LYS A 127 -3.96 -3.83 -26.38
N PHE A 128 -4.85 -3.55 -25.44
CA PHE A 128 -6.11 -2.89 -25.74
C PHE A 128 -5.84 -1.41 -25.96
N LYS A 129 -5.87 -0.98 -27.23
CA LYS A 129 -5.88 0.43 -27.59
C LYS A 129 -7.26 0.98 -27.18
N LEU A 130 -7.32 1.71 -26.06
CA LEU A 130 -8.55 2.36 -25.65
C LEU A 130 -8.96 3.39 -26.72
N PRO A 131 -10.23 3.42 -27.17
CA PRO A 131 -10.68 4.29 -28.25
C PRO A 131 -10.51 5.79 -27.95
N TYR A 132 -10.36 6.14 -26.67
CA TYR A 132 -10.19 7.51 -26.19
C TYR A 132 -8.74 8.01 -26.17
N PHE A 133 -7.76 7.11 -26.38
CA PHE A 133 -6.34 7.48 -26.47
C PHE A 133 -5.88 7.37 -27.92
N LYS A 134 -6.25 8.37 -28.73
CA LYS A 134 -5.57 8.62 -30.01
C LYS A 134 -4.22 9.25 -29.67
N CYS A 135 -3.15 8.49 -29.86
CA CYS A 135 -1.79 9.03 -29.98
C CYS A 135 -1.66 9.85 -31.25
#